data_AF-A0A947EKX4-F1
#
_entry.id   AF-A0A947EKX4-F1
#
_cell.length_a   1.000
_cell.length_b   1.000
_cell.length_c   1.000
_cell.angle_alpha   90.00
_cell.angle_beta   90.00
_cell.angle_gamma   90.00
#
_symmetry.space_group_name_H-M   'P 1'
#
loop_
_entity.id
_entity.type
_entity.pdbx_description
1 polymer ?
#
loop_
_entity_poly.entity_id
_entity_poly.type
_entity_poly.pdbx_seq_one_letter_code
_entity_poly.pdbx_strand_id
1 'polypeptide(L)'
;GWNVYTAKNLPVKHLKPTGKSYRKSARLLQGEAMYRMRYGLILSCIALGKGAFHRKQGAFLFNGIRGYFQASSNKPEYLVTEEEGRFIRDRRWKNIWKKLNPFRRRN
;
A
#
# COMPACT_ATOMS: atom_id res chain seq x y z
N GLY A 1 30.26 -2.18 -26.51
CA GLY A 1 29.89 -2.29 -25.08
C GLY A 1 29.98 -0.92 -24.44
N TRP A 2 29.17 -0.61 -23.43
CA TRP A 2 29.19 0.70 -22.77
C TRP A 2 30.07 0.65 -21.52
N ASN A 3 30.91 1.66 -21.32
CA ASN A 3 31.67 1.86 -20.09
C ASN A 3 30.96 2.88 -19.21
N VAL A 4 30.60 2.46 -18.00
CA VAL A 4 29.94 3.30 -16.99
C VAL A 4 31.00 3.89 -16.06
N TYR A 5 31.02 5.22 -15.95
CA TYR A 5 31.94 5.95 -15.07
C TYR A 5 31.16 6.73 -14.02
N THR A 6 31.39 6.43 -12.73
CA THR A 6 30.71 7.10 -11.61
C THR A 6 31.67 8.09 -10.95
N ALA A 7 31.46 9.38 -11.19
CA ALA A 7 32.25 10.45 -10.57
C ALA A 7 31.90 10.59 -9.08
N LYS A 8 32.79 10.11 -8.19
CA LYS A 8 32.58 10.11 -6.73
C LYS A 8 32.67 11.50 -6.08
N ASN A 9 33.23 12.49 -6.76
CA ASN A 9 33.54 13.81 -6.21
C ASN A 9 32.52 14.90 -6.58
N LEU A 10 31.37 14.53 -7.15
CA LEU A 10 30.34 15.50 -7.51
C LEU A 10 29.43 15.77 -6.29
N PRO A 11 29.43 16.98 -5.70
CA PRO A 11 28.52 17.32 -4.61
C PRO A 11 27.08 17.44 -5.15
N VAL A 12 26.33 16.35 -5.12
CA VAL A 12 24.91 16.34 -5.49
C VAL A 12 24.08 16.83 -4.30
N LYS A 13 23.65 18.09 -4.35
CA LYS A 13 22.70 18.64 -3.37
C LYS A 13 21.27 18.23 -3.74
N HIS A 14 20.65 17.35 -2.96
CA HIS A 14 19.23 17.01 -3.14
C HIS A 14 18.37 18.21 -2.72
N LEU A 15 17.90 19.00 -3.69
CA LEU A 15 17.09 20.21 -3.45
C LEU A 15 15.66 19.94 -2.98
N LYS A 16 15.25 18.67 -2.87
CA LYS A 16 13.92 18.34 -2.37
C LYS A 16 13.90 18.52 -0.85
N PRO A 17 12.96 19.29 -0.28
CA PRO A 17 12.81 19.37 1.16
C PRO A 17 12.38 17.99 1.69
N THR A 18 13.32 17.23 2.21
CA THR A 18 13.07 15.93 2.84
C THR A 18 12.30 16.16 4.14
N GLY A 19 11.00 15.84 4.15
CA GLY A 19 10.20 15.68 5.38
C GLY A 19 9.07 16.68 5.64
N LYS A 20 9.06 17.90 5.05
CA LYS A 20 8.02 18.92 5.36
C LYS A 20 6.65 18.71 4.69
N SER A 21 6.55 17.82 3.69
CA SER A 21 5.31 17.61 2.91
C SER A 21 4.53 16.33 3.31
N TYR A 22 4.79 15.74 4.48
CA TYR A 22 3.87 14.75 5.05
C TYR A 22 2.60 15.47 5.55
N ARG A 23 1.77 15.98 4.61
CA ARG A 23 0.49 16.61 4.89
C ARG A 23 -0.40 15.62 5.66
N LYS A 24 -1.21 16.14 6.59
CA LYS A 24 -2.23 15.37 7.33
C LYS A 24 -3.15 14.54 6.42
N SER A 25 -3.28 14.91 5.14
CA SER A 25 -4.00 14.18 4.08
C SER A 25 -3.37 12.85 3.69
N ALA A 26 -2.05 12.67 3.88
CA ALA A 26 -1.36 11.42 3.60
C ALA A 26 -1.90 10.23 4.42
N ARG A 27 -2.57 10.51 5.55
CA ARG A 27 -3.19 9.48 6.40
C ARG A 27 -4.36 8.76 5.72
N LEU A 28 -5.13 9.46 4.88
CA LEU A 28 -6.28 8.89 4.16
C LEU A 28 -5.86 8.17 2.87
N LEU A 29 -4.71 8.56 2.33
CA LEU A 29 -4.18 8.07 1.05
C LEU A 29 -3.97 6.55 1.03
N GLN A 30 -3.69 5.94 2.18
CA GLN A 30 -3.57 4.48 2.30
C GLN A 30 -4.89 3.77 2.00
N GLY A 31 -6.01 4.30 2.50
CA GLY A 31 -7.34 3.77 2.22
C GLY A 31 -7.75 3.95 0.76
N GLU A 32 -7.51 5.14 0.22
CA GLU A 32 -7.76 5.47 -1.18
C GLU A 32 -6.95 4.56 -2.11
N ALA A 33 -5.66 4.33 -1.81
CA ALA A 33 -4.82 3.43 -2.58
C ALA A 33 -5.38 2.00 -2.61
N MET A 34 -5.88 1.48 -1.48
CA MET A 34 -6.48 0.14 -1.46
C MET A 34 -7.75 0.05 -2.32
N TYR A 35 -8.57 1.11 -2.34
CA TYR A 35 -9.72 1.21 -3.23
C TYR A 35 -9.29 1.22 -4.70
N ARG A 36 -8.35 2.11 -5.07
CA ARG A 36 -7.86 2.24 -6.45
C ARG A 36 -7.15 1.00 -6.97
N MET A 37 -6.59 0.18 -6.08
CA MET A 37 -6.00 -1.13 -6.38
C MET A 37 -7.03 -2.28 -6.43
N ARG A 38 -8.33 -1.99 -6.30
CA ARG A 38 -9.43 -2.97 -6.31
C ARG A 38 -9.31 -4.08 -5.27
N TYR A 39 -8.76 -3.79 -4.08
CA TYR A 39 -8.61 -4.79 -3.01
C TYR A 39 -9.96 -5.28 -2.46
N GLY A 40 -10.97 -4.40 -2.43
CA GLY A 40 -12.23 -4.65 -1.73
C GLY A 40 -12.11 -4.43 -0.22
N LEU A 41 -13.25 -4.32 0.47
CA LEU A 41 -13.32 -3.88 1.86
C LEU A 41 -12.62 -4.86 2.82
N ILE A 42 -12.87 -6.17 2.69
CA ILE A 42 -12.33 -7.19 3.60
C ILE A 42 -10.80 -7.23 3.58
N LEU A 43 -10.20 -7.31 2.39
CA LEU A 43 -8.74 -7.33 2.23
C LEU A 43 -8.10 -6.02 2.70
N SER A 44 -8.79 -4.88 2.46
CA SER A 44 -8.34 -3.58 2.94
C SER A 44 -8.34 -3.52 4.47
N CYS A 45 -9.38 -4.02 5.14
CA CYS A 45 -9.44 -4.10 6.60
C CYS A 45 -8.32 -4.97 7.19
N ILE A 46 -8.03 -6.12 6.59
CA ILE A 46 -6.92 -7.00 7.02
C ILE A 46 -5.57 -6.28 6.85
N ALA A 47 -5.35 -5.65 5.69
CA ALA A 47 -4.10 -4.95 5.40
C ALA A 47 -3.88 -3.74 6.32
N LEU A 48 -4.90 -2.90 6.49
CA LEU A 48 -4.87 -1.74 7.37
C LEU A 48 -4.75 -2.15 8.84
N GLY A 49 -5.47 -3.19 9.27
CA GLY A 49 -5.41 -3.73 10.64
C GLY A 49 -4.02 -4.26 10.96
N LYS A 50 -3.43 -5.03 10.04
CA LYS A 50 -2.04 -5.48 10.15
C LYS A 50 -1.06 -4.29 10.24
N GLY A 51 -1.26 -3.27 9.41
CA GLY A 51 -0.45 -2.05 9.43
C GLY A 51 -0.57 -1.29 10.76
N ALA A 52 -1.78 -1.16 11.29
CA ALA A 52 -2.05 -0.52 12.57
C ALA A 52 -1.39 -1.26 13.73
N PHE A 53 -1.44 -2.60 13.72
CA PHE A 53 -0.76 -3.44 14.71
C PHE A 53 0.75 -3.23 14.68
N HIS A 54 1.37 -3.26 13.49
CA HIS A 54 2.81 -3.07 13.35
C HIS A 54 3.27 -1.67 13.80
N ARG A 55 2.46 -0.64 13.54
CA ARG A 55 2.74 0.76 13.94
C ARG A 55 2.30 1.09 15.36
N LYS A 56 1.64 0.16 16.07
CA LYS A 56 1.00 0.36 17.37
C LYS A 56 0.09 1.60 17.42
N GLN A 57 -0.56 1.92 16.29
CA GLN A 57 -1.36 3.13 16.13
C GLN A 57 -2.76 2.78 15.63
N GLY A 58 -3.73 2.66 16.54
CA GLY A 58 -5.13 2.35 16.18
C GLY A 58 -5.75 3.37 15.23
N ALA A 59 -5.39 4.65 15.38
CA ALA A 59 -5.83 5.72 14.49
C ALA A 59 -5.46 5.48 13.01
N PHE A 60 -4.43 4.68 12.71
CA PHE A 60 -4.07 4.33 11.34
C PHE A 60 -5.19 3.55 10.65
N LEU A 61 -5.80 2.58 11.35
CA LEU A 61 -6.90 1.78 10.82
C LEU A 61 -8.12 2.66 10.52
N PHE A 62 -8.56 3.47 11.48
CA PHE A 62 -9.72 4.35 11.31
C PHE A 62 -9.53 5.37 10.18
N ASN A 63 -8.36 5.99 10.09
CA ASN A 63 -8.04 6.91 8.99
C ASN A 63 -8.01 6.19 7.64
N GLY A 64 -7.44 4.98 7.58
CA GLY A 64 -7.42 4.18 6.37
C GLY A 64 -8.82 3.75 5.91
N ILE A 65 -9.67 3.29 6.84
CA ILE A 65 -11.06 2.92 6.52
C ILE A 65 -11.84 4.14 6.03
N ARG A 66 -11.69 5.30 6.71
CA ARG A 66 -12.29 6.56 6.27
C ARG A 66 -11.83 6.95 4.86
N GLY A 67 -10.55 6.82 4.56
CA GLY A 67 -9.99 7.08 3.22
C GLY A 67 -10.55 6.14 2.16
N TYR A 68 -10.75 4.87 2.49
CA TYR A 68 -11.38 3.89 1.59
C TYR A 68 -12.83 4.26 1.27
N PHE A 69 -13.64 4.60 2.28
CA PHE A 69 -15.03 5.00 2.05
C PHE A 69 -15.13 6.32 1.29
N GLN A 70 -14.26 7.28 1.60
CA GLN A 70 -14.19 8.53 0.85
C GLN A 70 -13.88 8.28 -0.63
N ALA A 71 -12.91 7.40 -0.91
CA ALA A 71 -12.62 6.98 -2.28
C ALA A 71 -13.82 6.25 -2.92
N SER A 72 -14.48 5.36 -2.18
CA SER A 72 -15.67 4.67 -2.69
C SER A 72 -16.81 5.63 -3.05
N SER A 73 -17.00 6.71 -2.31
CA SER A 73 -17.97 7.76 -2.62
C SER A 73 -17.55 8.60 -3.82
N ASN A 74 -16.26 8.98 -3.87
CA ASN A 74 -15.72 9.84 -4.92
C ASN A 74 -15.43 9.09 -6.24
N LYS A 75 -15.40 7.75 -6.20
CA LYS A 75 -15.13 6.84 -7.32
C LYS A 75 -13.92 7.30 -8.18
N PRO A 76 -12.74 7.53 -7.57
CA PRO A 76 -11.55 7.89 -8.33
C PRO A 76 -11.18 6.76 -9.29
N GLU A 77 -10.49 7.11 -10.36
CA GLU A 77 -10.04 6.15 -11.36
C GLU A 77 -9.17 5.05 -10.72
N TYR A 78 -9.49 3.80 -11.07
CA TYR A 78 -8.72 2.64 -10.64
C TYR A 78 -7.34 2.65 -11.29
N LEU A 79 -6.33 2.26 -10.52
CA LEU A 79 -4.96 2.14 -11.01
C LEU A 79 -4.73 0.84 -11.79
N VAL A 80 -5.66 -0.09 -11.67
CA VAL A 80 -5.56 -1.43 -12.26
C VAL A 80 -6.88 -1.80 -12.93
N THR A 81 -6.75 -2.58 -13.99
CA THR A 81 -7.88 -3.23 -14.66
C THR A 81 -8.57 -4.21 -13.72
N GLU A 82 -9.76 -4.67 -14.11
CA GLU A 82 -10.50 -5.66 -13.30
C GLU A 82 -9.79 -7.00 -13.21
N GLU A 83 -9.12 -7.40 -14.29
CA GLU A 83 -8.36 -8.65 -14.37
C GLU A 83 -7.13 -8.61 -13.47
N GLU A 84 -6.36 -7.52 -13.52
CA GLU A 84 -5.24 -7.28 -12.61
C GLU A 84 -5.72 -7.21 -11.16
N GLY A 85 -6.85 -6.54 -10.90
CA GLY A 85 -7.48 -6.49 -9.58
C GLY A 85 -7.90 -7.87 -9.06
N ARG A 86 -8.43 -8.74 -9.92
CA ARG A 86 -8.71 -10.16 -9.59
C ARG A 86 -7.43 -10.91 -9.26
N PHE A 87 -6.41 -10.81 -10.11
CA PHE A 87 -5.11 -11.46 -9.91
C PHE A 87 -4.44 -11.04 -8.59
N ILE A 88 -4.45 -9.75 -8.29
CA ILE A 88 -3.88 -9.21 -7.05
C ILE A 88 -4.60 -9.78 -5.83
N ARG A 89 -5.94 -9.79 -5.83
CA ARG A 89 -6.73 -10.32 -4.71
C ARG A 89 -6.49 -11.81 -4.50
N ASP A 90 -6.48 -12.61 -5.57
CA ASP A 90 -6.21 -14.05 -5.48
C ASP A 90 -4.81 -14.32 -4.90
N ARG A 91 -3.79 -13.64 -5.42
CA ARG A 91 -2.41 -13.75 -4.90
C ARG A 91 -2.35 -13.36 -3.41
N ARG A 92 -3.06 -12.31 -2.97
CA ARG A 92 -3.09 -11.89 -1.57
C ARG A 92 -3.75 -12.93 -0.68
N TRP A 93 -4.92 -13.42 -1.06
CA TRP A 93 -5.61 -14.48 -0.32
C TRP A 93 -4.78 -15.74 -0.22
N LYS A 94 -4.23 -16.23 -1.33
CA LYS A 94 -3.33 -17.39 -1.36
C LYS A 94 -2.18 -17.25 -0.35
N ASN A 95 -1.59 -16.07 -0.27
CA ASN A 95 -0.52 -15.78 0.70
C ASN A 95 -1.01 -15.68 2.15
N ILE A 96 -2.20 -15.15 2.39
CA ILE A 96 -2.81 -15.10 3.74
C ILE A 96 -3.10 -16.52 4.22
N TRP A 97 -3.74 -17.34 3.40
CA TRP A 97 -4.02 -18.75 3.70
C TRP A 97 -2.74 -19.56 3.97
N LYS A 98 -1.69 -19.36 3.18
CA LYS A 98 -0.36 -19.95 3.44
C LYS A 98 0.24 -19.55 4.80
N LYS A 99 -0.12 -18.38 5.34
CA LYS A 99 0.37 -17.93 6.64
C LYS A 99 -0.45 -18.45 7.81
N LEU A 100 -1.76 -18.64 7.60
CA LEU A 100 -2.68 -19.15 8.61
C LEU A 100 -2.59 -20.67 8.77
N ASN A 101 -2.22 -21.40 7.72
CA ASN A 101 -2.04 -22.84 7.80
C ASN A 101 -0.55 -23.21 7.97
N PRO A 102 -0.07 -23.55 9.18
CA PRO A 102 1.33 -23.90 9.43
C PRO A 102 1.76 -25.21 8.73
N PHE A 103 0.81 -26.10 8.41
CA PHE A 103 1.10 -27.39 7.75
C PHE A 103 1.54 -27.25 6.29
N ARG A 104 1.16 -26.15 5.63
CA ARG A 104 1.43 -25.93 4.20
C ARG A 104 2.76 -25.20 3.92
N ARG A 105 3.58 -24.99 4.95
CA ARG A 105 4.88 -24.28 4.87
C ARG A 105 6.08 -25.21 4.61
N ARG A 106 5.90 -26.54 4.59
CA ARG A 106 6.99 -27.53 4.47
C ARG A 106 7.07 -28.29 3.13
N ASN A 107 6.21 -27.99 2.15
CA ASN A 107 6.30 -28.58 0.81
C ASN A 107 6.71 -27.53 -0.22
#